data_AF-A0A4P6F3D6-F1
#
_entry.id   AF-A0A4P6F3D6-F1
#
_cell.length_a   1.000
_cell.length_b   1.000
_cell.length_c   1.000
_cell.angle_alpha   90.00
_cell.angle_beta   90.00
_cell.angle_gamma   90.00
#
_symmetry.space_group_name_H-M   'P 1'
#
loop_
_entity.id
_entity.type
_entity.pdbx_description
1 polymer ?
#
loop_
_entity_poly.entity_id
_entity_poly.type
_entity_poly.pdbx_seq_one_letter_code
_entity_poly.pdbx_strand_id
1 'polypeptide(L)'
;MSYDVSFRRPTVEPHQDCRAHHVDPATAPDLAWHNHTSNTAGVWRAVGLDLTLFDRRPAGALIAPLDDAITRIAADPCAFDRHVRGGGSWGTVESTLGFLRALRASAEEYPASTVEVSS
;
A
#
# COMPACT_ATOMS: atom_id res chain seq x y z
N MET A 1 5.89 -15.20 -3.28
CA MET A 1 6.05 -14.13 -2.27
C MET A 1 5.34 -12.90 -2.81
N SER A 2 4.51 -12.25 -2.01
CA SER A 2 3.60 -11.17 -2.42
C SER A 2 3.62 -10.06 -1.38
N TYR A 3 3.37 -8.83 -1.80
CA TYR A 3 3.19 -7.68 -0.92
C TYR A 3 1.70 -7.53 -0.61
N ASP A 4 1.38 -7.58 0.66
CA ASP A 4 0.06 -7.29 1.21
C ASP A 4 0.12 -5.94 1.91
N VAL A 5 -0.81 -5.05 1.56
CA VAL A 5 -0.96 -3.74 2.19
C VAL A 5 -2.39 -3.59 2.68
N SER A 6 -2.54 -3.48 4.00
CA SER A 6 -3.82 -3.28 4.68
C SER A 6 -3.94 -1.88 5.22
N PHE A 7 -5.16 -1.34 5.21
CA PHE A 7 -5.52 -0.06 5.81
C PHE A 7 -6.44 -0.35 6.99
N ARG A 8 -6.01 -0.07 8.22
CA ARG A 8 -6.77 -0.36 9.44
C ARG A 8 -7.25 0.90 10.12
N ARG A 9 -8.41 0.81 10.78
CA ARG A 9 -8.83 1.91 11.66
C ARG A 9 -7.73 2.16 12.70
N PRO A 10 -7.40 3.42 13.00
CA PRO A 10 -6.46 3.71 14.05
C PRO A 10 -6.97 3.05 15.34
N THR A 11 -6.07 2.36 16.03
CA THR A 11 -6.35 1.74 17.32
C THR A 11 -6.57 2.87 18.30
N VAL A 12 -7.82 3.31 18.46
CA VAL A 12 -8.16 4.20 19.57
C VAL A 12 -7.99 3.35 20.82
N GLU A 13 -7.04 3.69 21.70
CA GLU A 13 -7.03 3.10 23.03
C GLU A 13 -8.45 3.23 23.60
N PRO A 14 -9.06 2.13 24.07
CA PRO A 14 -10.44 2.19 24.51
C PRO A 14 -10.53 3.18 25.66
N HIS A 15 -11.18 4.32 25.44
CA HIS A 15 -11.60 5.20 26.51
C HIS A 15 -12.47 4.36 27.45
N GLN A 16 -12.06 4.24 28.70
CA GLN A 16 -12.54 3.25 29.67
C GLN A 16 -14.03 3.38 30.06
N ASP A 17 -14.78 4.31 29.45
CA ASP A 17 -16.07 4.80 29.93
C ASP A 17 -17.28 4.52 29.02
N CYS A 18 -17.14 3.84 27.88
CA CYS A 18 -18.29 3.51 27.03
C CYS A 18 -18.49 2.00 26.89
N ARG A 19 -19.40 1.48 27.72
CA ARG A 19 -19.79 0.06 27.88
C ARG A 19 -20.52 -0.58 26.69
N ALA A 20 -20.30 -0.13 25.46
CA ALA A 20 -20.98 -0.69 24.28
C ALA A 20 -20.00 -0.89 23.12
N HIS A 21 -19.81 -2.16 22.75
CA HIS A 21 -19.08 -2.65 21.56
C HIS A 21 -17.57 -2.42 21.55
N HIS A 22 -16.85 -3.19 22.38
CA HIS A 22 -15.44 -3.49 22.15
C HIS A 22 -15.32 -4.34 20.88
N VAL A 23 -15.03 -3.73 19.73
CA VAL A 23 -14.42 -4.46 18.62
C VAL A 23 -12.98 -4.68 19.04
N ASP A 24 -12.58 -5.94 19.23
CA ASP A 24 -11.18 -6.26 19.46
C ASP A 24 -10.38 -5.72 18.27
N PRO A 25 -9.42 -4.80 18.45
CA PRO A 25 -8.63 -4.25 17.36
C PRO A 25 -7.86 -5.31 16.58
N ALA A 26 -7.59 -6.49 17.16
CA ALA A 26 -7.03 -7.65 16.45
C ALA A 26 -8.04 -8.32 15.49
N THR A 27 -9.32 -8.00 15.60
CA THR A 27 -10.43 -8.53 14.77
C THR A 27 -11.16 -7.47 13.96
N ALA A 28 -10.73 -6.20 14.06
CA ALA A 28 -11.32 -5.13 13.26
C ALA A 28 -11.05 -5.41 11.78
N PRO A 29 -12.08 -5.42 10.90
CA PRO A 29 -11.89 -5.66 9.49
C PRO A 29 -11.04 -4.55 8.87
N ASP A 30 -10.14 -4.92 7.96
CA ASP A 30 -9.39 -3.97 7.16
C ASP A 30 -10.36 -3.05 6.40
N LEU A 31 -10.11 -1.75 6.41
CA LEU A 31 -10.85 -0.75 5.62
C LEU A 31 -10.61 -0.97 4.13
N ALA A 32 -9.39 -1.34 3.77
CA ALA A 32 -9.00 -1.76 2.44
C ALA A 32 -7.81 -2.73 2.54
N TRP A 33 -7.72 -3.67 1.61
CA TRP A 33 -6.60 -4.58 1.48
C TRP A 33 -6.23 -4.72 0.00
N HIS A 34 -4.93 -4.61 -0.29
CA HIS A 34 -4.39 -4.71 -1.63
C HIS A 34 -3.22 -5.68 -1.63
N ASN A 35 -3.24 -6.63 -2.56
CA ASN A 35 -2.14 -7.55 -2.80
C ASN A 35 -1.47 -7.25 -4.13
N HIS A 36 -0.15 -7.36 -4.17
CA HIS A 36 0.58 -7.38 -5.43
C HIS A 36 1.77 -8.32 -5.36
N THR A 37 2.11 -8.89 -6.51
CA THR A 37 3.23 -9.84 -6.63
C THR A 37 4.58 -9.18 -6.30
N SER A 38 5.50 -9.92 -5.67
CA SER A 38 6.84 -9.39 -5.35
C SER A 38 7.77 -9.28 -6.56
N ASN A 39 7.47 -9.94 -7.69
CA ASN A 39 8.35 -9.93 -8.87
C ASN A 39 8.41 -8.54 -9.56
N THR A 40 7.44 -7.67 -9.28
CA THR A 40 7.39 -6.29 -9.77
C THR A 40 7.84 -5.27 -8.72
N ALA A 41 8.22 -5.69 -7.51
CA ALA A 41 8.63 -4.78 -6.45
C ALA A 41 9.84 -3.91 -6.79
N GLY A 42 10.67 -4.36 -7.74
CA GLY A 42 11.76 -3.56 -8.29
C GLY A 42 11.28 -2.27 -8.97
N VAL A 43 10.06 -2.22 -9.50
CA VAL A 43 9.52 -1.07 -10.24
C VAL A 43 9.32 0.13 -9.32
N TRP A 44 8.61 -0.03 -8.19
CA TRP A 44 8.41 1.07 -7.24
C TRP A 44 9.68 1.40 -6.45
N ARG A 45 10.52 0.39 -6.15
CA ARG A 45 11.82 0.63 -5.51
C ARG A 45 12.78 1.43 -6.39
N ALA A 46 12.73 1.27 -7.71
CA ALA A 46 13.59 2.00 -8.64
C ALA A 46 13.34 3.51 -8.62
N VAL A 47 12.14 3.95 -8.22
CA VAL A 47 11.80 5.36 -8.02
C VAL A 47 11.95 5.82 -6.56
N GLY A 48 12.44 4.95 -5.67
CA GLY A 48 12.70 5.28 -4.27
C GLY A 48 11.50 5.11 -3.34
N LEU A 49 10.41 4.49 -3.81
CA LEU A 49 9.30 4.13 -2.94
C LEU A 49 9.61 2.80 -2.25
N ASP A 50 9.64 2.80 -0.91
CA ASP A 50 9.67 1.61 -0.09
C ASP A 50 8.43 1.58 0.80
N LEU A 51 7.48 0.71 0.45
CA LEU A 51 6.20 0.57 1.17
C LEU A 51 6.40 0.16 2.63
N THR A 52 7.47 -0.59 2.94
CA THR A 52 7.73 -1.06 4.32
C THR A 52 8.05 0.07 5.29
N LEU A 53 8.52 1.23 4.79
CA LEU A 53 8.78 2.42 5.61
C LEU A 53 7.49 3.10 6.10
N PHE A 54 6.34 2.67 5.59
CA PHE A 54 5.03 3.16 5.99
C PHE A 54 4.27 2.17 6.86
N ASP A 55 4.86 1.03 7.20
CA ASP A 55 4.27 0.12 8.18
C ASP A 55 4.02 0.87 9.51
N ARG A 56 2.80 0.72 10.02
CA ARG A 56 2.27 1.39 11.21
C ARG A 56 2.22 2.90 11.13
N ARG A 57 2.30 3.49 9.93
CA ARG A 57 2.17 4.96 9.74
C ARG A 57 0.76 5.31 9.25
N PRO A 58 0.33 6.58 9.44
CA PRO A 58 -0.92 7.06 8.86
C PRO A 58 -0.92 6.95 7.34
N ALA A 59 -2.02 6.48 6.76
CA ALA A 59 -2.17 6.29 5.33
C ALA A 59 -2.00 7.58 4.53
N GLY A 60 -2.40 8.73 5.08
CA GLY A 60 -2.19 10.03 4.46
C GLY A 60 -0.70 10.34 4.19
N ALA A 61 0.23 9.73 4.93
CA ALA A 61 1.66 9.88 4.69
C ALA A 61 2.14 9.17 3.40
N LEU A 62 1.38 8.20 2.86
CA LEU A 62 1.71 7.54 1.60
C LEU A 62 1.31 8.35 0.36
N ILE A 63 0.39 9.30 0.48
CA ILE A 63 -0.22 9.96 -0.70
C ILE A 63 0.86 10.63 -1.56
N ALA A 64 1.66 11.53 -0.99
CA ALA A 64 2.70 12.24 -1.77
C ALA A 64 3.79 11.31 -2.34
N PRO A 65 4.33 10.33 -1.58
CA PRO A 65 5.24 9.32 -2.13
C PRO A 65 4.63 8.46 -3.24
N LEU A 66 3.34 8.10 -3.14
CA LEU A 66 2.64 7.35 -4.18
C LEU A 66 2.44 8.20 -5.43
N ASP A 67 2.06 9.47 -5.28
CA ASP A 67 1.90 10.40 -6.41
C ASP A 67 3.24 10.57 -7.16
N ASP A 68 4.36 10.80 -6.47
CA ASP A 68 5.69 10.89 -7.10
C ASP A 68 6.06 9.60 -7.85
N ALA A 69 5.87 8.45 -7.20
CA ALA A 69 6.18 7.15 -7.80
C ALA A 69 5.33 6.88 -9.06
N ILE A 70 4.02 7.11 -8.97
CA ILE A 70 3.08 6.92 -10.09
C ILE A 70 3.47 7.84 -11.24
N THR A 71 3.74 9.12 -10.99
CA THR A 71 4.14 10.08 -12.02
C THR A 71 5.43 9.65 -12.70
N ARG A 72 6.45 9.25 -11.95
CA ARG A 72 7.76 8.87 -12.51
C ARG A 72 7.71 7.57 -13.30
N ILE A 73 6.96 6.58 -12.83
CA ILE A 73 6.80 5.31 -13.55
C ILE A 73 5.94 5.51 -14.80
N ALA A 74 4.85 6.28 -14.71
CA ALA A 74 3.95 6.52 -15.83
C ALA A 74 4.56 7.40 -16.93
N ALA A 75 5.59 8.20 -16.63
CA ALA A 75 6.27 9.03 -17.62
C ALA A 75 7.06 8.22 -18.65
N ASP A 76 7.63 7.08 -18.24
CA ASP A 76 8.34 6.15 -19.15
C ASP A 76 8.21 4.69 -18.65
N PRO A 77 7.06 4.03 -18.85
CA PRO A 77 6.82 2.69 -18.33
C PRO A 77 7.81 1.64 -18.88
N CYS A 78 8.21 1.77 -20.15
CA CYS A 78 9.12 0.84 -20.82
C CYS A 78 10.51 0.81 -20.17
N ALA A 79 10.99 1.94 -19.63
CA ALA A 79 12.25 1.97 -18.90
C ALA A 79 12.24 1.09 -17.63
N PHE A 80 11.05 0.74 -17.11
CA PHE A 80 10.89 -0.05 -15.91
C PHE A 80 10.71 -1.55 -16.15
N ASP A 81 10.53 -2.02 -17.38
CA ASP A 81 10.33 -3.45 -17.68
C ASP A 81 11.50 -4.32 -17.20
N ARG A 82 12.72 -3.79 -17.24
CA ARG A 82 13.93 -4.46 -16.70
C ARG A 82 13.85 -4.78 -15.20
N HIS A 83 12.97 -4.09 -14.47
CA HIS A 83 12.75 -4.32 -13.03
C HIS A 83 11.68 -5.37 -12.74
N VAL A 84 11.01 -5.89 -13.77
CA VAL A 84 10.06 -7.01 -13.67
C VAL A 84 10.82 -8.33 -13.78
N ARG A 85 10.85 -9.09 -12.69
CA ARG A 85 11.50 -10.41 -12.67
C ARG A 85 10.59 -11.47 -13.29
N GLY A 86 11.17 -12.43 -14.01
CA GLY A 86 10.42 -13.58 -14.57
C GLY A 86 9.56 -13.27 -15.80
N GLY A 87 9.86 -12.18 -16.51
CA GLY A 87 9.29 -11.89 -17.83
C GLY A 87 7.80 -11.55 -17.86
N GLY A 88 7.25 -11.02 -16.75
CA GLY A 88 5.88 -10.50 -16.72
C GLY A 88 4.77 -11.50 -16.36
N SER A 89 5.09 -12.78 -16.16
CA SER A 89 4.11 -13.86 -15.93
C SER A 89 3.22 -13.70 -14.69
N TRP A 90 3.67 -13.00 -13.66
CA TRP A 90 2.93 -12.79 -12.42
C TRP A 90 2.54 -11.31 -12.18
N GLY A 91 2.99 -10.40 -13.05
CA GLY A 91 2.73 -8.97 -12.95
C GLY A 91 3.61 -8.17 -13.91
N THR A 92 3.15 -6.99 -14.31
CA THR A 92 3.77 -6.09 -15.29
C THR A 92 3.99 -4.70 -14.67
N VAL A 93 4.69 -3.80 -15.38
CA VAL A 93 4.75 -2.38 -14.98
C VAL A 93 3.34 -1.78 -14.93
N GLU A 94 2.48 -2.14 -15.88
CA GLU A 94 1.09 -1.67 -15.92
C GLU A 94 0.27 -2.15 -14.71
N SER A 95 0.32 -3.44 -14.38
CA SER A 95 -0.41 -3.94 -13.20
C SER A 95 0.15 -3.36 -11.90
N THR A 96 1.43 -3.00 -11.89
CA THR A 96 2.07 -2.28 -10.79
C THR A 96 1.56 -0.85 -10.65
N LEU A 97 1.41 -0.11 -11.75
CA LEU A 97 0.77 1.20 -11.72
C LEU A 97 -0.68 1.10 -11.24
N GLY A 98 -1.41 0.06 -11.64
CA GLY A 98 -2.76 -0.24 -11.14
C GLY A 98 -2.77 -0.42 -9.62
N PHE A 99 -1.87 -1.24 -9.09
CA PHE A 99 -1.71 -1.45 -7.65
C PHE A 99 -1.38 -0.14 -6.89
N LEU A 100 -0.39 0.63 -7.35
CA LEU A 100 -0.01 1.89 -6.69
C LEU A 100 -1.16 2.91 -6.67
N ARG A 101 -1.93 3.00 -7.77
CA ARG A 101 -3.12 3.87 -7.83
C ARG A 101 -4.22 3.41 -6.88
N ALA A 102 -4.41 2.10 -6.71
CA ALA A 102 -5.37 1.55 -5.76
C ALA A 102 -4.99 1.87 -4.31
N LEU A 103 -3.70 1.73 -3.95
CA LEU A 103 -3.18 2.17 -2.65
C LEU A 103 -3.42 3.66 -2.43
N ARG A 104 -3.15 4.48 -3.45
CA ARG A 104 -3.31 5.94 -3.38
C ARG A 104 -4.76 6.32 -3.16
N ALA A 105 -5.70 5.68 -3.86
CA ALA A 105 -7.13 5.88 -3.66
C ALA A 105 -7.57 5.51 -2.24
N SER A 106 -7.14 4.36 -1.70
CA SER A 106 -7.43 3.98 -0.32
C SER A 106 -6.79 4.92 0.72
N ALA A 107 -5.60 5.44 0.43
CA ALA A 107 -4.94 6.42 1.30
C ALA A 107 -5.69 7.76 1.35
N GLU A 108 -6.31 8.18 0.24
CA GLU A 108 -7.18 9.36 0.20
C GLU A 108 -8.53 9.14 0.88
N GLU A 109 -9.11 7.95 0.70
CA GLU A 109 -10.40 7.60 1.31
C GLU A 109 -10.26 7.47 2.83
N TYR A 110 -9.13 6.92 3.30
CA TYR A 110 -8.88 6.61 4.70
C TYR A 110 -7.57 7.23 5.22
N PRO A 111 -7.37 8.56 5.18
CA PRO A 111 -6.06 9.18 5.46
C PRO A 111 -5.60 9.02 6.91
N ALA A 112 -6.53 8.82 7.84
CA ALA A 112 -6.26 8.59 9.26
C ALA A 112 -6.08 7.10 9.61
N SER A 113 -6.23 6.18 8.65
CA SER A 113 -5.99 4.76 8.88
C SER A 113 -4.51 4.46 9.09
N THR A 114 -4.22 3.38 9.79
CA THR A 114 -2.87 2.84 9.94
C THR A 114 -2.60 1.89 8.79
N VAL A 115 -1.47 2.05 8.11
CA VAL A 115 -1.02 1.12 7.06
C VAL A 115 -0.28 -0.04 7.71
N GLU A 116 -0.59 -1.26 7.29
CA GLU A 116 0.19 -2.46 7.62
C GLU A 116 0.75 -3.07 6.34
N VAL A 117 2.03 -3.42 6.35
CA VAL A 117 2.71 -4.00 5.19
C VAL A 117 3.34 -5.34 5.55
N SER A 118 2.95 -6.41 4.84
CA SER A 118 3.63 -7.70 4.89
C SER A 118 4.13 -8.12 3.50
N SER A 119 5.27 -8.80 3.45
CA SER A 119 5.93 -9.19 2.19
C SER A 119 6.50 -10.59 2.24
#